data_AF-A0A2T2V1L6-F1
#
_entry.id   AF-A0A2T2V1L6-F1
#
_cell.length_a   1.000
_cell.length_b   1.000
_cell.length_c   1.000
_cell.angle_alpha   90.00
_cell.angle_beta   90.00
_cell.angle_gamma   90.00
#
_symmetry.space_group_name_H-M   'P 1'
#
loop_
_entity.id
_entity.type
_entity.pdbx_description
1 polymer ?
#
loop_
_entity_poly.entity_id
_entity_poly.type
_entity_poly.pdbx_seq_one_letter_code
_entity_poly.pdbx_strand_id
1 'polypeptide(L)'
;MASKYGKSRTSNAANWFLHRITGTFLVFLLITHFWVQHYDHTTRSVVEEVVQKGQGETVEYAEQAKEAVRAKFGPQAEVTSYDVLMLRLADPVYAVLWKGFNILFMIAALHHGFYGLNNVMTDYIRNPLTRKIATSLSWTAALVLFVIGLYSVIVAGWGYEPVTTAAAGG
;
A
#
# COMPACT_ATOMS: atom_id res chain seq x y z
N MET A 1 -35.35 -32.92 28.26
CA MET A 1 -35.03 -31.49 28.47
C MET A 1 -33.62 -31.24 27.94
N ALA A 2 -33.49 -30.75 26.70
CA ALA A 2 -32.18 -30.49 26.10
C ALA A 2 -31.56 -29.22 26.68
N SER A 3 -30.34 -29.30 27.20
CA SER A 3 -29.58 -28.16 27.73
C SER A 3 -29.38 -27.11 26.63
N LYS A 4 -29.99 -25.93 26.81
CA LYS A 4 -29.87 -24.76 25.92
C LYS A 4 -28.57 -23.97 26.11
N TYR A 5 -27.61 -24.47 26.89
CA TYR A 5 -26.42 -23.71 27.30
C TYR A 5 -25.11 -24.42 26.93
N GLY A 6 -24.99 -24.84 25.67
CA GLY A 6 -23.76 -25.36 25.09
C GLY A 6 -23.18 -24.43 24.02
N LYS A 7 -23.20 -23.10 24.21
CA LYS A 7 -22.50 -22.22 23.27
C LYS A 7 -21.02 -22.23 23.67
N SER A 8 -20.18 -22.92 22.91
CA SER A 8 -18.73 -22.90 23.10
C SER A 8 -18.27 -21.44 23.18
N ARG A 9 -17.70 -21.02 24.31
CA ARG A 9 -16.93 -19.78 24.39
C ARG A 9 -15.69 -20.01 23.54
N THR A 10 -15.75 -19.69 22.25
CA THR A 10 -14.55 -19.62 21.44
C THR A 10 -13.70 -18.52 22.06
N SER A 11 -12.55 -18.91 22.62
CA SER A 11 -11.68 -17.95 23.28
C SER A 11 -11.14 -16.99 22.23
N ASN A 12 -11.40 -15.69 22.38
CA ASN A 12 -10.78 -14.65 21.55
C ASN A 12 -9.25 -14.53 21.75
N ALA A 13 -8.62 -15.48 22.47
CA ALA A 13 -7.19 -15.52 22.76
C ALA A 13 -6.34 -15.52 21.48
N ALA A 14 -6.74 -16.25 20.44
CA ALA A 14 -6.01 -16.29 19.18
C ALA A 14 -5.99 -14.92 18.49
N ASN A 15 -7.14 -14.25 18.39
CA ASN A 15 -7.23 -12.92 17.80
C ASN A 15 -6.50 -11.87 18.63
N TRP A 16 -6.58 -11.96 19.96
CA TRP A 16 -5.82 -11.10 20.87
C TRP A 16 -4.31 -11.27 20.67
N PHE A 17 -3.84 -12.51 20.54
CA PHE A 17 -2.43 -12.82 20.30
C PHE A 17 -1.97 -12.35 18.92
N LEU A 18 -2.76 -12.61 17.87
CA LEU A 18 -2.48 -12.13 16.52
C LEU A 18 -2.39 -10.60 16.47
N HIS A 19 -3.27 -9.88 17.16
CA HIS A 19 -3.21 -8.41 17.20
C HIS A 19 -1.89 -7.88 17.78
N ARG A 20 -1.31 -8.56 18.78
CA ARG A 20 0.00 -8.21 19.38
C ARG A 20 1.16 -8.53 18.45
N ILE A 21 1.12 -9.70 17.81
CA ILE A 21 2.14 -10.08 16.84
C ILE A 21 2.13 -9.11 15.65
N THR A 22 0.96 -8.86 15.06
CA THR A 22 0.87 -7.95 13.91
C THR A 22 1.28 -6.53 14.29
N GLY A 23 0.95 -6.06 15.50
CA GLY A 23 1.40 -4.75 15.98
C GLY A 23 2.93 -4.66 16.12
N THR A 24 3.55 -5.66 16.72
CA THR A 24 5.03 -5.71 16.87
C THR A 24 5.71 -5.83 15.52
N PHE A 25 5.16 -6.67 14.64
CA PHE A 25 5.66 -6.87 13.29
C PHE A 25 5.54 -5.59 12.45
N LEU A 26 4.43 -4.85 12.60
CA LEU A 26 4.21 -3.57 11.93
C LEU A 26 5.23 -2.51 12.31
N VAL A 27 5.82 -2.53 13.50
CA VAL A 27 6.90 -1.58 13.85
C VAL A 27 8.06 -1.70 12.89
N PHE A 28 8.54 -2.93 12.64
CA PHE A 28 9.64 -3.17 11.70
C PHE A 28 9.25 -2.83 10.27
N LEU A 29 8.04 -3.23 9.85
CA LEU A 29 7.57 -2.92 8.51
C LEU A 29 7.38 -1.41 8.29
N LEU A 30 6.87 -0.67 9.28
CA LEU A 30 6.77 0.79 9.22
C LEU A 30 8.14 1.42 9.08
N ILE A 31 9.12 1.01 9.89
CA ILE A 31 10.48 1.54 9.80
C ILE A 31 11.05 1.32 8.39
N THR A 32 10.96 0.11 7.85
CA THR A 32 11.41 -0.17 6.48
C THR A 32 10.65 0.64 5.44
N HIS A 33 9.33 0.77 5.59
CA HIS A 33 8.48 1.53 4.68
C HIS A 33 8.87 3.02 4.68
N PHE A 34 8.99 3.63 5.86
CA PHE A 34 9.41 5.03 6.03
C PHE A 34 10.83 5.26 5.51
N TRP A 35 11.76 4.36 5.83
CA TRP A 35 13.14 4.45 5.36
C TRP A 35 13.20 4.51 3.83
N VAL A 36 12.58 3.56 3.15
CA VAL A 36 12.63 3.46 1.69
C VAL A 36 11.86 4.60 1.02
N GLN A 37 10.72 5.04 1.56
CA GLN A 37 9.91 6.08 0.90
C GLN A 37 10.37 7.52 1.20
N HIS A 38 11.03 7.76 2.33
CA HIS A 38 11.40 9.12 2.74
C HIS A 38 12.89 9.41 2.75
N TYR A 39 13.75 8.40 2.94
CA TYR A 39 15.20 8.61 3.05
C TYR A 39 16.00 8.12 1.84
N ASP A 40 15.43 7.21 1.05
CA ASP A 40 16.08 6.80 -0.19
C ASP A 40 15.88 7.87 -1.27
N HIS A 41 16.94 8.63 -1.56
CA HIS A 41 16.97 9.67 -2.58
C HIS A 41 16.62 9.15 -3.98
N THR A 42 16.76 7.85 -4.23
CA THR A 42 16.31 7.25 -5.48
C THR A 42 14.78 7.11 -5.51
N THR A 43 14.12 6.93 -4.36
CA THR A 43 12.67 6.67 -4.22
C THR A 43 11.89 7.91 -3.80
N ARG A 44 12.35 9.12 -4.15
CA ARG A 44 11.64 10.36 -3.84
C ARG A 44 10.20 10.29 -4.33
N SER A 45 9.27 10.56 -3.43
CA SER A 45 7.84 10.46 -3.72
C SER A 45 7.45 11.41 -4.86
N VAL A 46 6.48 10.99 -5.69
CA VAL A 46 5.87 11.84 -6.73
C VAL A 46 5.35 13.16 -6.16
N VAL A 47 5.01 13.20 -4.87
CA VAL A 47 4.57 14.40 -4.15
C VAL A 47 5.71 15.43 -4.04
N GLU A 48 6.95 15.00 -3.82
CA GLU A 48 8.10 15.92 -3.77
C GLU A 48 8.35 16.56 -5.14
N GLU A 49 8.20 15.79 -6.22
CA GLU A 49 8.26 16.34 -7.58
C GLU A 49 7.14 17.34 -7.84
N VAL A 50 5.89 17.03 -7.51
CA VAL A 50 4.76 17.95 -7.74
C VAL A 50 4.95 19.25 -6.95
N VAL A 51 5.46 19.18 -5.73
CA VAL A 51 5.73 20.36 -4.90
C VAL A 51 6.90 21.19 -5.45
N GLN A 52 8.02 20.56 -5.84
CA GLN A 52 9.18 21.25 -6.40
C GLN A 52 8.88 21.85 -7.79
N LYS A 53 8.20 21.07 -8.66
CA LYS A 53 7.73 21.53 -9.97
C LYS A 53 6.72 22.68 -9.83
N GLY A 54 5.88 22.64 -8.79
CA GLY A 54 4.97 23.73 -8.42
C GLY A 54 5.67 25.00 -7.92
N GLN A 55 6.93 24.89 -7.47
CA GLN A 55 7.79 26.02 -7.10
C GLN A 55 8.69 26.49 -8.26
N GLY A 56 8.53 25.91 -9.45
CA GLY A 56 9.34 26.25 -10.63
C GLY A 56 10.71 25.60 -10.67
N GLU A 57 10.97 24.62 -9.80
CA GLU A 57 12.24 23.90 -9.71
C GLU A 57 12.14 22.58 -10.49
N THR A 58 13.08 22.32 -11.42
CA THR A 58 13.11 21.06 -12.16
C THR A 58 13.82 20.00 -11.32
N VAL A 59 13.11 18.93 -10.97
CA VAL A 59 13.71 17.81 -10.23
C VAL A 59 14.75 17.14 -11.12
N GLU A 60 16.03 17.28 -10.76
CA GLU A 60 17.12 16.67 -11.51
C GLU A 60 17.31 15.22 -11.05
N TYR A 61 16.89 14.28 -11.89
CA TYR A 61 17.14 12.85 -11.65
C TYR A 61 18.60 12.49 -11.92
N ALA A 62 19.10 11.45 -11.25
CA ALA A 62 20.41 10.88 -11.56
C ALA A 62 20.49 10.47 -13.04
N GLU A 63 21.62 10.73 -13.70
CA GLU A 63 21.81 10.44 -15.14
C GLU A 63 21.47 8.98 -15.50
N GLN A 64 21.82 8.04 -14.62
CA GLN A 64 21.50 6.62 -14.78
C GLN A 64 19.98 6.34 -14.89
N ALA A 65 19.15 7.09 -14.18
CA ALA A 65 17.70 6.94 -14.24
C ALA A 65 17.13 7.54 -15.55
N LYS A 66 17.68 8.68 -16.00
CA LYS A 66 17.32 9.28 -17.29
C LYS A 66 17.68 8.35 -18.45
N GLU A 67 18.86 7.73 -18.40
CA GLU A 67 19.31 6.75 -19.38
C GLU A 67 18.44 5.49 -19.37
N ALA A 68 18.09 4.95 -18.20
CA ALA A 68 17.23 3.77 -18.09
C ALA A 68 15.82 4.02 -18.69
N VAL A 69 15.24 5.20 -18.46
CA VAL A 69 13.96 5.62 -19.05
C VAL A 69 14.08 5.73 -20.57
N ARG A 70 15.09 6.46 -21.05
CA ARG A 70 15.31 6.66 -22.49
C ARG A 70 15.68 5.37 -23.23
N ALA A 71 16.38 4.44 -22.58
CA ALA A 71 16.71 3.14 -23.14
C ALA A 71 15.47 2.26 -23.33
N LYS A 72 14.50 2.34 -22.42
CA LYS A 72 13.27 1.52 -22.51
C LYS A 72 12.20 2.15 -23.38
N PHE A 73 12.12 3.48 -23.43
CA PHE A 73 10.99 4.20 -24.04
C PHE A 73 11.37 5.15 -25.18
N GLY A 74 12.65 5.23 -25.51
CA GLY A 74 13.19 5.99 -26.64
C GLY A 74 13.90 7.29 -26.23
N PRO A 75 14.77 7.83 -27.12
CA PRO A 75 15.63 8.98 -26.78
C PRO A 75 14.88 10.28 -26.48
N GLN A 76 13.64 10.40 -26.98
CA GLN A 76 12.79 11.59 -26.86
C GLN A 76 11.82 11.51 -25.67
N ALA A 77 11.85 10.44 -24.87
CA ALA A 77 10.94 10.28 -23.75
C ALA A 77 11.18 11.36 -22.68
N GLU A 78 10.12 12.04 -22.27
CA GLU A 78 10.14 12.88 -21.07
C GLU A 78 10.36 11.99 -19.85
N VAL A 79 11.19 12.43 -18.91
CA VAL A 79 11.51 11.67 -17.69
C VAL A 79 10.74 12.29 -16.53
N THR A 80 9.68 11.63 -16.09
CA THR A 80 8.87 12.00 -14.91
C THR A 80 9.17 11.07 -13.72
N SER A 81 8.82 11.45 -12.48
CA SER A 81 8.96 10.52 -11.35
C SER A 81 8.11 9.27 -11.53
N TYR A 82 6.98 9.42 -12.23
CA TYR A 82 6.10 8.30 -12.51
C TYR A 82 6.78 7.26 -13.42
N ASP A 83 7.52 7.71 -14.45
CA ASP A 83 8.31 6.82 -15.32
C ASP A 83 9.37 6.04 -14.54
N VAL A 84 10.12 6.76 -13.72
CA VAL A 84 11.19 6.18 -12.89
C VAL A 84 10.61 5.18 -11.89
N LEU A 85 9.47 5.50 -11.27
CA LEU A 85 8.77 4.61 -10.35
C LEU A 85 8.28 3.34 -11.05
N MET A 86 7.62 3.49 -12.20
CA MET A 86 7.09 2.34 -12.95
C MET A 86 8.21 1.43 -13.47
N LEU A 87 9.35 2.00 -13.88
CA LEU A 87 10.54 1.22 -14.24
C LEU A 87 11.10 0.41 -13.07
N ARG A 88 11.22 1.04 -11.90
CA ARG A 88 11.69 0.33 -10.70
C ARG A 88 10.76 -0.80 -10.30
N LEU A 89 9.45 -0.56 -10.39
CA LEU A 89 8.44 -1.57 -10.08
C LEU A 89 8.32 -2.65 -11.17
N ALA A 90 8.97 -2.46 -12.32
CA ALA A 90 9.10 -3.46 -13.38
C ALA A 90 10.37 -4.32 -13.25
N ASP A 91 11.37 -3.93 -12.45
CA ASP A 91 12.56 -4.74 -12.20
C ASP A 91 12.16 -6.06 -11.52
N PRO A 92 12.47 -7.24 -12.09
CA PRO A 92 11.91 -8.51 -11.61
C PRO A 92 12.33 -8.88 -10.19
N VAL A 93 13.54 -8.51 -9.74
CA VAL A 93 14.04 -8.87 -8.40
C VAL A 93 13.49 -7.92 -7.36
N TYR A 94 13.58 -6.62 -7.63
CA TYR A 94 13.04 -5.58 -6.77
C TYR A 94 11.52 -5.67 -6.69
N ALA A 95 10.83 -5.91 -7.81
CA ALA A 95 9.38 -6.05 -7.85
C ALA A 95 8.91 -7.22 -6.97
N VAL A 96 9.57 -8.38 -7.00
CA VAL A 96 9.13 -9.52 -6.18
C VAL A 96 9.28 -9.22 -4.69
N LEU A 97 10.46 -8.74 -4.26
CA LEU A 97 10.71 -8.45 -2.84
C LEU A 97 9.90 -7.26 -2.33
N TRP A 98 9.82 -6.18 -3.12
CA TRP A 98 9.12 -4.96 -2.74
C TRP A 98 7.60 -5.13 -2.80
N LYS A 99 7.04 -5.79 -3.83
CA LYS A 99 5.60 -6.08 -3.88
C LYS A 99 5.22 -7.06 -2.78
N GLY A 100 6.04 -8.09 -2.52
CA GLY A 100 5.84 -9.02 -1.41
C GLY A 100 5.81 -8.30 -0.05
N PHE A 101 6.78 -7.41 0.18
CA PHE A 101 6.81 -6.55 1.37
C PHE A 101 5.54 -5.68 1.50
N ASN A 102 5.12 -5.00 0.43
CA ASN A 102 3.93 -4.14 0.47
C ASN A 102 2.63 -4.92 0.70
N ILE A 103 2.49 -6.11 0.09
CA ILE A 103 1.33 -6.98 0.32
C ILE A 103 1.30 -7.45 1.78
N LEU A 104 2.45 -7.89 2.31
CA LEU A 104 2.56 -8.33 3.70
C LEU A 104 2.26 -7.18 4.68
N PHE A 105 2.81 -6.00 4.40
CA PHE A 105 2.55 -4.79 5.17
C PHE A 105 1.08 -4.40 5.17
N MET A 106 0.44 -4.41 4.00
CA MET A 106 -0.99 -4.13 3.86
C MET A 106 -1.86 -5.14 4.61
N ILE A 107 -1.56 -6.44 4.53
CA ILE A 107 -2.29 -7.47 5.28
C ILE A 107 -2.17 -7.22 6.79
N ALA A 108 -0.95 -7.00 7.28
CA ALA A 108 -0.70 -6.74 8.69
C ALA A 108 -1.38 -5.46 9.17
N ALA A 109 -1.29 -4.38 8.38
CA ALA A 109 -1.86 -3.07 8.71
C ALA A 109 -3.39 -3.09 8.71
N LEU A 110 -4.01 -3.68 7.70
CA LEU A 110 -5.47 -3.83 7.63
C LEU A 110 -5.98 -4.72 8.76
N HIS A 111 -5.35 -5.88 8.99
CA HIS A 111 -5.75 -6.74 10.11
C HIS A 111 -5.63 -6.01 11.44
N HIS A 112 -4.48 -5.40 11.75
CA HIS A 112 -4.24 -4.73 13.02
C HIS A 112 -5.17 -3.53 13.23
N GLY A 113 -5.24 -2.63 12.24
CA GLY A 113 -6.05 -1.41 12.30
C GLY A 113 -7.54 -1.70 12.41
N PHE A 114 -8.07 -2.61 11.59
CA PHE A 114 -9.49 -2.93 11.61
C PHE A 114 -9.87 -3.80 12.82
N TYR A 115 -9.00 -4.70 13.27
CA TYR A 115 -9.25 -5.44 14.52
C TYR A 115 -9.32 -4.49 15.72
N GLY A 116 -8.38 -3.54 15.83
CA GLY A 116 -8.40 -2.50 16.86
C GLY A 116 -9.65 -1.62 16.79
N LEU A 117 -10.01 -1.14 15.60
CA LEU A 117 -11.23 -0.36 15.37
C LEU A 117 -12.50 -1.13 15.77
N ASN A 118 -12.57 -2.42 15.43
CA ASN A 118 -13.71 -3.27 15.81
C ASN A 118 -13.83 -3.43 17.33
N ASN A 119 -12.72 -3.55 18.06
CA ASN A 119 -12.76 -3.56 19.52
C ASN A 119 -13.33 -2.26 20.09
N VAL A 120 -12.86 -1.10 19.59
CA VAL A 120 -13.39 0.22 19.97
C VAL A 120 -14.89 0.30 19.69
N MET A 121 -15.34 -0.06 18.48
CA MET A 121 -16.76 -0.03 18.14
C MET A 121 -17.60 -0.94 19.04
N THR A 122 -17.09 -2.12 19.40
CA THR A 122 -17.83 -3.03 20.30
C THR A 122 -17.97 -2.48 21.71
N ASP A 123 -17.01 -1.68 22.17
CA ASP A 123 -17.01 -1.08 23.51
C ASP A 123 -17.94 0.15 23.59
N TYR A 124 -18.00 0.97 22.53
CA TYR A 124 -18.77 2.22 22.53
C TYR A 124 -20.19 2.09 21.95
N ILE A 125 -20.46 1.16 21.03
CA ILE A 125 -21.78 1.01 20.41
C ILE A 125 -22.66 0.07 21.25
N ARG A 126 -23.57 0.66 22.03
CA ARG A 126 -24.46 -0.07 22.94
C ARG A 126 -25.54 -0.89 22.21
N ASN A 127 -26.14 -0.31 21.16
CA ASN A 127 -27.22 -0.96 20.41
C ASN A 127 -26.68 -2.20 19.64
N PRO A 128 -27.26 -3.40 19.84
CA PRO A 128 -26.73 -4.63 19.26
C PRO A 128 -26.87 -4.72 17.73
N LEU A 129 -27.91 -4.10 17.15
CA LEU A 129 -28.09 -4.05 15.71
C LEU A 129 -27.08 -3.08 15.09
N THR A 130 -26.99 -1.86 15.63
CA THR A 130 -26.02 -0.85 15.17
C THR A 130 -24.59 -1.35 15.29
N ARG A 131 -24.25 -2.05 16.38
CA ARG A 131 -22.92 -2.64 16.58
C ARG A 131 -22.60 -3.65 15.49
N LYS A 132 -23.50 -4.59 15.22
CA LYS A 132 -23.32 -5.60 14.15
C LYS A 132 -23.16 -4.95 12.78
N ILE A 133 -23.99 -3.98 12.45
CA ILE A 133 -23.92 -3.23 11.19
C ILE A 133 -22.56 -2.53 11.07
N ALA A 134 -22.15 -1.78 12.10
CA ALA A 134 -20.88 -1.06 12.11
C ALA A 134 -19.67 -2.00 11.97
N THR A 135 -19.65 -3.11 12.72
CA THR A 135 -18.57 -4.11 12.60
C THR A 135 -18.55 -4.79 11.24
N SER A 136 -19.72 -5.05 10.64
CA SER A 136 -19.82 -5.63 9.31
C SER A 136 -19.30 -4.67 8.24
N LEU A 137 -19.71 -3.39 8.30
CA LEU A 137 -19.25 -2.36 7.39
C LEU A 137 -17.74 -2.15 7.50
N SER A 138 -17.19 -2.22 8.71
CA SER A 138 -15.76 -2.12 8.96
C SER A 138 -14.98 -3.25 8.26
N TRP A 139 -15.39 -4.51 8.42
CA TRP A 139 -14.72 -5.62 7.72
C TRP A 139 -14.93 -5.59 6.20
N THR A 140 -16.10 -5.16 5.72
CA THR A 140 -16.32 -4.93 4.29
C THR A 140 -15.38 -3.86 3.74
N ALA A 141 -15.20 -2.76 4.47
CA ALA A 141 -14.26 -1.71 4.08
C ALA A 141 -12.81 -2.24 4.06
N ALA A 142 -12.40 -3.05 5.04
CA ALA A 142 -11.09 -3.71 5.05
C ALA A 142 -10.89 -4.59 3.80
N LEU A 143 -11.89 -5.38 3.42
CA LEU A 143 -11.84 -6.23 2.24
C LEU A 143 -11.73 -5.42 0.95
N VAL A 144 -12.51 -4.35 0.81
CA VAL A 144 -12.45 -3.46 -0.35
C VAL A 144 -11.06 -2.82 -0.48
N LEU A 145 -10.53 -2.29 0.61
CA LEU A 145 -9.17 -1.71 0.63
C LEU A 145 -8.10 -2.75 0.30
N PHE A 146 -8.24 -3.99 0.80
CA PHE A 146 -7.34 -5.07 0.48
C PHE A 146 -7.35 -5.41 -1.02
N VAL A 147 -8.54 -5.55 -1.62
CA VAL A 147 -8.67 -5.88 -3.06
C VAL A 147 -8.08 -4.77 -3.92
N ILE A 148 -8.42 -3.51 -3.64
CA ILE A 148 -7.90 -2.35 -4.37
C ILE A 148 -6.38 -2.28 -4.23
N GLY A 149 -5.87 -2.33 -3.00
CA GLY A 149 -4.43 -2.24 -2.75
C GLY A 149 -3.65 -3.41 -3.34
N LEU A 150 -4.18 -4.64 -3.28
CA LEU A 150 -3.55 -5.82 -3.86
C LEU A 150 -3.46 -5.69 -5.39
N TYR A 151 -4.55 -5.27 -6.02
CA TYR A 151 -4.57 -5.00 -7.46
C TYR A 151 -3.54 -3.93 -7.84
N SER A 152 -3.52 -2.81 -7.12
CA SER A 152 -2.56 -1.72 -7.35
C SER A 152 -1.10 -2.20 -7.26
N VAL A 153 -0.76 -2.99 -6.23
CA VAL A 153 0.62 -3.47 -6.03
C VAL A 153 1.03 -4.50 -7.10
N ILE A 154 0.13 -5.41 -7.48
CA ILE A 154 0.42 -6.43 -8.49
C ILE A 154 0.62 -5.79 -9.87
N VAL A 155 -0.27 -4.87 -10.26
CA VAL A 155 -0.27 -4.27 -11.60
C VAL A 155 0.84 -3.23 -11.79
N ALA A 156 1.28 -2.55 -10.73
CA ALA A 156 2.28 -1.49 -10.84
C ALA A 156 3.55 -1.93 -11.60
N GLY A 157 3.97 -1.12 -12.57
CA GLY A 157 5.14 -1.38 -13.44
C GLY A 157 4.90 -2.37 -14.59
N TRP A 158 3.82 -3.17 -14.57
CA TRP A 158 3.52 -4.13 -15.64
C TRP A 158 2.70 -3.46 -16.75
N GLY A 159 3.18 -3.55 -17.99
CA GLY A 159 2.50 -2.96 -19.15
C GLY A 159 2.52 -1.43 -19.18
N TYR A 160 3.45 -0.80 -18.45
CA TYR A 160 3.61 0.65 -18.46
C TYR A 160 4.33 1.13 -19.72
N GLU A 161 3.70 2.07 -20.43
CA GLU A 161 4.24 2.83 -21.57
C GLU A 161 4.13 4.32 -21.24
N PRO A 162 5.20 5.12 -21.36
CA PRO A 162 5.14 6.54 -21.08
C PRO A 162 4.46 7.30 -22.22
N VAL A 163 4.01 8.52 -21.89
CA VAL A 163 3.48 9.43 -22.90
C VAL A 163 4.65 9.87 -23.79
N THR A 164 4.71 9.33 -25.00
CA THR A 164 5.62 9.82 -26.03
C THR A 164 5.02 11.10 -26.63
N THR A 165 5.77 12.19 -26.63
CA THR A 165 5.33 13.50 -27.16
C THR A 165 5.19 13.53 -28.69
N ALA A 166 5.27 12.38 -29.37
CA ALA A 166 5.18 12.28 -30.82
C ALA A 166 3.75 12.45 -31.39
N ALA A 167 2.69 12.41 -30.56
CA ALA A 167 1.30 12.42 -31.02
C ALA A 167 0.60 13.80 -30.96
N ALA A 168 1.27 14.87 -30.53
CA ALA A 168 0.67 16.20 -30.38
C ALA A 168 0.94 17.17 -31.55
N GLY A 169 1.22 16.63 -32.75
CA GLY A 169 1.62 17.41 -33.93
C GLY A 169 0.95 16.96 -35.23
N GLY A 170 -0.34 16.65 -35.20
CA GLY A 170 -1.17 16.34 -36.38
C GLY A 170 -2.42 17.19 -36.43
#